data_AF-H3BYG3-F1
#
_entry.id   AF-H3BYG3-F1
#
_cell.length_a   1.000
_cell.length_b   1.000
_cell.length_c   1.000
_cell.angle_alpha   90.00
_cell.angle_beta   90.00
_cell.angle_gamma   90.00
#
_symmetry.space_group_name_H-M   'P 1'
#
loop_
_entity.id
_entity.type
_entity.pdbx_description
1 polymer ?
#
loop_
_entity_poly.entity_id
_entity_poly.type
_entity_poly.pdbx_seq_one_letter_code
_entity_poly.pdbx_strand_id
1 'polypeptide(L)'
;TRRADIQQLYQRYLSDATLSAANLLQFLHKEQKELTADEDTTKRLIQRYEIEHSAIEAKSMTFEGFFRYMESKECCVFNQAHTSVYQDMDQPLSSYFISSSHNTYLTGDQLVGKSHLDAYVCALRKGCRCLEIDCWDGADMEPVVYHGYTLTTKILFKEVITTVEQHAFEKSPYPVILSLENHCCKEQQEIMAHYLVSILGEKLLRAPIDHPATGELPSPNDLKHKILIKNKKLKPKTEAEESVDEETKKLKFCSSRMTGSKKIVSRNRTTQEDTVKNCRSLFFKFLKRNVVVAEALSDLVVYTRSVKFCSFTHSRDNQHSYENTSLEENKARKLLKSSGADFVGHNQRFLSRIYPAGSRTSSSNYNPQEFWNVGCQLVALNFQSLAAPMDLNDGRFQDNGGCGYVLKPVVLMSSQGCFDPRRSQRRVRPVHLLLKVISGSNLPILKSRKSLDPFVKVEIHGIPSDSSKQSTHTVKNNSLSPHWDAHMNFKISTPELCLIRFCVRDQTGLLSSEFVGQYTLPFTSLMKGYRWVPLWSRDGCSLDPASLFVF
;
A
#
# COMPACT_ATOMS: atom_id res chain seq x y z
N THR A 1 13.23 -21.01 32.58
CA THR A 1 12.70 -21.94 31.56
C THR A 1 12.33 -21.15 30.31
N ARG A 2 12.43 -21.76 29.12
CA ARG A 2 11.95 -21.16 27.87
C ARG A 2 10.45 -20.88 28.04
N ARG A 3 10.01 -19.63 27.79
CA ARG A 3 8.59 -19.21 27.86
C ARG A 3 7.90 -19.50 29.21
N ALA A 4 8.55 -19.06 30.30
CA ALA A 4 8.01 -19.14 31.66
C ALA A 4 6.64 -18.43 31.81
N ASP A 5 6.37 -17.43 30.96
CA ASP A 5 5.09 -16.75 30.84
C ASP A 5 3.95 -17.69 30.41
N ILE A 6 4.13 -18.51 29.36
CA ILE A 6 3.15 -19.53 28.96
C ILE A 6 3.03 -20.59 30.06
N GLN A 7 4.14 -21.02 30.64
CA GLN A 7 4.13 -22.04 31.70
C GLN A 7 3.28 -21.60 32.91
N GLN A 8 3.40 -20.33 33.33
CA GLN A 8 2.56 -19.78 34.38
C GLN A 8 1.09 -19.72 34.00
N LEU A 9 0.75 -19.44 32.74
CA LEU A 9 -0.64 -19.47 32.26
C LEU A 9 -1.21 -20.89 32.32
N TYR A 10 -0.48 -21.87 31.82
CA TYR A 10 -0.86 -23.28 31.89
C TYR A 10 -1.12 -23.72 33.33
N GLN A 11 -0.20 -23.39 34.25
CA GLN A 11 -0.31 -23.75 35.67
C GLN A 11 -1.57 -23.19 36.36
N ARG A 12 -2.09 -22.04 35.93
CA ARG A 12 -3.33 -21.45 36.51
C ARG A 12 -4.59 -22.24 36.19
N TYR A 13 -4.57 -23.04 35.14
CA TYR A 13 -5.72 -23.80 34.64
C TYR A 13 -5.56 -25.32 34.82
N LEU A 14 -4.51 -25.77 35.51
CA LEU A 14 -4.36 -27.17 35.88
C LEU A 14 -5.42 -27.57 36.91
N SER A 15 -6.06 -28.72 36.70
CA SER A 15 -6.84 -29.41 37.74
C SER A 15 -6.00 -30.44 38.48
N ASP A 16 -5.16 -31.19 37.75
CA ASP A 16 -4.24 -32.20 38.27
C ASP A 16 -2.86 -32.05 37.59
N ALA A 17 -2.41 -33.05 36.83
CA ALA A 17 -1.17 -33.03 36.05
C ALA A 17 -1.33 -32.39 34.65
N THR A 18 -2.55 -32.40 34.10
CA THR A 18 -2.87 -31.91 32.75
C THR A 18 -4.01 -30.89 32.75
N LEU A 19 -4.12 -30.15 31.65
CA LEU A 19 -5.21 -29.20 31.38
C LEU A 19 -6.40 -29.97 30.78
N SER A 20 -7.48 -30.17 31.54
CA SER A 20 -8.69 -30.82 31.03
C SER A 20 -9.36 -30.01 29.91
N ALA A 21 -10.16 -30.66 29.05
CA ALA A 21 -10.94 -29.97 28.02
C ALA A 21 -11.87 -28.87 28.60
N ALA A 22 -12.43 -29.08 29.79
CA ALA A 22 -13.26 -28.09 30.48
C ALA A 22 -12.45 -26.86 30.92
N ASN A 23 -11.24 -27.08 31.45
CA ASN A 23 -10.36 -25.97 31.85
C ASN A 23 -9.77 -25.25 30.62
N LEU A 24 -9.50 -25.97 29.53
CA LEU A 24 -9.13 -25.36 28.25
C LEU A 24 -10.26 -24.47 27.74
N LEU A 25 -11.51 -24.93 27.79
CA LEU A 25 -12.68 -24.11 27.41
C LEU A 25 -12.76 -22.83 28.26
N GLN A 26 -12.54 -22.98 29.57
CA GLN A 26 -12.50 -21.85 30.49
C GLN A 26 -11.38 -20.86 30.13
N PHE A 27 -10.18 -21.36 29.78
CA PHE A 27 -9.07 -20.54 29.30
C PHE A 27 -9.42 -19.78 28.02
N LEU A 28 -10.05 -20.45 27.04
CA LEU A 28 -10.48 -19.82 25.78
C LEU A 28 -11.45 -18.67 26.03
N HIS A 29 -12.45 -18.88 26.90
CA HIS A 29 -13.43 -17.84 27.24
C HIS A 29 -12.82 -16.69 28.04
N LYS A 30 -12.03 -17.00 29.08
CA LYS A 30 -11.53 -16.01 30.03
C LYS A 30 -10.31 -15.25 29.50
N GLU A 31 -9.33 -15.96 28.97
CA GLU A 31 -8.04 -15.40 28.59
C GLU A 31 -7.97 -15.06 27.10
N GLN A 32 -8.39 -15.98 26.22
CA GLN A 32 -8.39 -15.72 24.77
C GLN A 32 -9.57 -14.87 24.29
N LYS A 33 -10.56 -14.63 25.16
CA LYS A 33 -11.80 -13.89 24.86
C LYS A 33 -12.61 -14.49 23.71
N GLU A 34 -12.48 -15.80 23.49
CA GLU A 34 -13.17 -16.55 22.45
C GLU A 34 -14.51 -17.08 22.96
N LEU A 35 -15.48 -16.18 23.17
CA LEU A 35 -16.75 -16.48 23.83
C LEU A 35 -17.64 -17.50 23.09
N THR A 36 -17.39 -17.72 21.79
CA THR A 36 -18.10 -18.70 20.97
C THR A 36 -17.46 -20.09 20.99
N ALA A 37 -16.32 -20.27 21.68
CA ALA A 37 -15.69 -21.58 21.81
C ALA A 37 -16.62 -22.54 22.58
N ASP A 38 -16.63 -23.79 22.16
CA ASP A 38 -17.46 -24.87 22.69
C ASP A 38 -16.61 -26.14 22.94
N GLU A 39 -17.26 -27.23 23.35
CA GLU A 39 -16.59 -28.52 23.58
C GLU A 39 -15.95 -29.09 22.32
N ASP A 40 -16.58 -28.89 21.15
CA ASP A 40 -16.00 -29.32 19.87
C ASP A 40 -14.73 -28.53 19.56
N THR A 41 -14.68 -27.25 19.91
CA THR A 41 -13.48 -26.42 19.78
C THR A 41 -12.33 -26.96 20.61
N THR A 42 -12.55 -27.27 21.89
CA THR A 42 -11.48 -27.82 22.73
C THR A 42 -11.04 -29.20 22.28
N LYS A 43 -11.97 -30.06 21.84
CA LYS A 43 -11.65 -31.36 21.25
C LYS A 43 -10.76 -31.21 20.02
N ARG A 44 -11.07 -30.30 19.10
CA ARG A 44 -10.24 -30.03 17.91
C ARG A 44 -8.85 -29.53 18.29
N LEU A 45 -8.74 -28.63 19.27
CA LEU A 45 -7.45 -28.12 19.73
C LEU A 45 -6.59 -29.22 20.36
N ILE A 46 -7.16 -30.05 21.23
CA ILE A 46 -6.46 -31.19 21.85
C ILE A 46 -5.99 -32.16 20.76
N GLN A 47 -6.88 -32.58 19.87
CA GLN A 47 -6.53 -33.50 18.77
C GLN A 47 -5.43 -32.95 17.85
N ARG A 48 -5.35 -31.63 17.69
CA ARG A 48 -4.38 -30.99 16.79
C ARG A 48 -3.02 -30.75 17.43
N TYR A 49 -2.99 -30.35 18.70
CA TYR A 49 -1.79 -29.82 19.34
C TYR A 49 -1.20 -30.75 20.40
N GLU A 50 -1.99 -31.63 21.00
CA GLU A 50 -1.47 -32.63 21.93
C GLU A 50 -0.66 -33.72 21.18
N ILE A 51 0.40 -34.21 21.80
CA ILE A 51 1.25 -35.28 21.26
C ILE A 51 1.00 -36.59 22.03
N GLU A 52 0.83 -36.50 23.35
CA GLU A 52 0.69 -37.67 24.20
C GLU A 52 -0.67 -38.35 24.00
N HIS A 53 -0.65 -39.56 23.44
CA HIS A 53 -1.88 -40.33 23.14
C HIS A 53 -2.76 -40.54 24.37
N SER A 54 -2.16 -40.81 25.54
CA SER A 54 -2.89 -40.98 26.80
C SER A 54 -3.62 -39.70 27.20
N ALA A 55 -3.03 -38.51 26.97
CA ALA A 55 -3.67 -37.23 27.25
C ALA A 55 -4.83 -36.95 26.27
N ILE A 56 -4.67 -37.29 24.99
CA ILE A 56 -5.72 -37.19 23.97
C ILE A 56 -6.93 -38.06 24.34
N GLU A 57 -6.70 -39.33 24.70
CA GLU A 57 -7.75 -40.25 25.14
C GLU A 57 -8.47 -39.75 26.39
N ALA A 58 -7.72 -39.17 27.34
CA ALA A 58 -8.24 -38.53 28.54
C ALA A 58 -8.90 -37.17 28.29
N LYS A 59 -8.97 -36.69 27.04
CA LYS A 59 -9.49 -35.35 26.67
C LYS A 59 -8.82 -34.23 27.47
N SER A 60 -7.51 -34.29 27.57
CA SER A 60 -6.68 -33.33 28.29
C SER A 60 -5.45 -32.93 27.46
N MET A 61 -4.78 -31.87 27.89
CA MET A 61 -3.63 -31.30 27.21
C MET A 61 -2.47 -31.14 28.21
N THR A 62 -1.30 -31.64 27.83
CA THR A 62 -0.04 -31.45 28.52
C THR A 62 0.49 -30.03 28.33
N PHE A 63 1.55 -29.66 29.05
CA PHE A 63 2.20 -28.37 28.83
C PHE A 63 2.72 -28.24 27.39
N GLU A 64 3.28 -29.32 26.81
CA GLU A 64 3.80 -29.30 25.45
C GLU A 64 2.68 -29.07 24.43
N GLY A 65 1.54 -29.74 24.60
CA GLY A 65 0.37 -29.51 23.75
C GLY A 65 -0.15 -28.07 23.86
N PHE A 66 -0.23 -27.53 25.07
CA PHE A 66 -0.66 -26.14 25.30
C PHE A 66 0.34 -25.13 24.74
N PHE A 67 1.64 -25.39 24.89
CA PHE A 67 2.70 -24.58 24.33
C PHE A 67 2.63 -24.53 22.80
N ARG A 68 2.44 -25.68 22.14
CA ARG A 68 2.24 -25.77 20.68
C ARG A 68 1.01 -25.00 20.21
N TYR A 69 -0.10 -25.07 20.96
CA TYR A 69 -1.28 -24.24 20.69
C TYR A 69 -0.98 -22.75 20.82
N MET A 70 -0.30 -22.33 21.90
CA MET A 70 0.05 -20.92 22.15
C MET A 70 1.07 -20.35 21.16
N GLU A 71 1.91 -21.18 20.52
CA GLU A 71 2.81 -20.78 19.43
C GLU A 71 2.22 -20.98 18.02
N SER A 72 1.02 -21.55 17.93
CA SER A 72 0.37 -21.81 16.65
C SER A 72 -0.17 -20.55 15.98
N LYS A 73 -0.46 -20.63 14.68
CA LYS A 73 -1.13 -19.54 13.94
C LYS A 73 -2.47 -19.12 14.55
N GLU A 74 -3.17 -19.98 15.29
CA GLU A 74 -4.44 -19.65 15.94
C GLU A 74 -4.24 -18.66 17.11
N CYS A 75 -3.07 -18.69 17.73
CA CYS A 75 -2.66 -17.72 18.75
C CYS A 75 -1.83 -16.55 18.18
N CYS A 76 -1.72 -16.43 16.85
CA CYS A 76 -1.12 -15.25 16.24
C CYS A 76 -2.00 -14.02 16.49
N VAL A 77 -1.37 -12.88 16.70
CA VAL A 77 -2.04 -11.59 16.90
C VAL A 77 -2.92 -11.19 15.72
N PHE A 78 -2.61 -11.68 14.51
CA PHE A 78 -3.39 -11.46 13.31
C PHE A 78 -4.50 -12.50 13.18
N ASN A 79 -5.73 -12.04 12.96
CA ASN A 79 -6.89 -12.89 12.76
C ASN A 79 -6.72 -13.78 11.52
N GLN A 80 -6.62 -15.10 11.74
CA GLN A 80 -6.40 -16.05 10.66
C GLN A 80 -7.55 -16.11 9.66
N ALA A 81 -8.78 -15.75 10.04
CA ALA A 81 -9.91 -15.64 9.12
C ALA A 81 -9.66 -14.60 8.01
N HIS A 82 -8.86 -13.57 8.30
CA HIS A 82 -8.56 -12.49 7.36
C HIS A 82 -7.40 -12.83 6.40
N THR A 83 -6.80 -14.04 6.51
CA THR A 83 -5.79 -14.55 5.57
C THR A 83 -6.38 -15.10 4.27
N SER A 84 -7.71 -15.07 4.15
CA SER A 84 -8.47 -15.31 2.93
C SER A 84 -9.37 -14.11 2.64
N VAL A 85 -9.88 -14.01 1.42
CA VAL A 85 -10.82 -12.93 1.05
C VAL A 85 -12.12 -13.12 1.84
N TYR A 86 -12.49 -12.11 2.62
CA TYR A 86 -13.67 -12.15 3.50
C TYR A 86 -14.54 -10.89 3.41
N GLN A 87 -14.02 -9.83 2.78
CA GLN A 87 -14.75 -8.57 2.61
C GLN A 87 -15.69 -8.65 1.41
N ASP A 88 -16.66 -7.73 1.36
CA ASP A 88 -17.49 -7.52 0.18
C ASP A 88 -16.62 -7.03 -0.98
N MET A 89 -16.63 -7.77 -2.10
CA MET A 89 -15.82 -7.52 -3.30
C MET A 89 -16.66 -7.06 -4.50
N ASP A 90 -17.93 -6.69 -4.25
CA ASP A 90 -18.93 -6.27 -5.24
C ASP A 90 -19.26 -4.77 -5.18
N GLN A 91 -18.56 -4.00 -4.33
CA GLN A 91 -18.66 -2.53 -4.33
C GLN A 91 -17.87 -1.93 -5.49
N PRO A 92 -18.14 -0.67 -5.90
CA PRO A 92 -17.35 0.01 -6.92
C PRO A 92 -15.86 0.09 -6.55
N LEU A 93 -14.94 0.08 -7.54
CA LEU A 93 -13.49 0.22 -7.30
C LEU A 93 -13.13 1.43 -6.41
N SER A 94 -13.91 2.52 -6.48
CA SER A 94 -13.70 3.70 -5.63
C SER A 94 -13.88 3.40 -4.14
N SER A 95 -14.53 2.31 -3.75
CA SER A 95 -14.79 1.89 -2.37
C SER A 95 -13.65 1.10 -1.73
N TYR A 96 -12.54 0.84 -2.43
CA TYR A 96 -11.40 0.08 -1.91
C TYR A 96 -10.14 0.93 -1.79
N PHE A 97 -9.32 0.64 -0.80
CA PHE A 97 -7.89 0.92 -0.85
C PHE A 97 -7.23 -0.10 -1.77
N ILE A 98 -6.32 0.35 -2.63
CA ILE A 98 -5.73 -0.46 -3.69
C ILE A 98 -4.20 -0.38 -3.57
N SER A 99 -3.54 -1.54 -3.39
CA SER A 99 -2.09 -1.61 -3.26
C SER A 99 -1.41 -1.08 -4.53
N SER A 100 -0.59 -0.04 -4.39
CA SER A 100 -0.13 0.76 -5.52
C SER A 100 1.37 1.08 -5.42
N SER A 101 2.11 0.87 -6.50
CA SER A 101 3.53 1.20 -6.59
C SER A 101 3.78 2.44 -7.44
N HIS A 102 4.86 3.15 -7.12
CA HIS A 102 5.39 4.30 -7.85
C HIS A 102 6.72 3.93 -8.51
N ASN A 103 6.93 4.36 -9.76
CA ASN A 103 8.09 4.05 -10.60
C ASN A 103 8.53 2.59 -10.44
N THR A 104 7.60 1.68 -10.77
CA THR A 104 7.66 0.28 -10.34
C THR A 104 8.87 -0.46 -10.89
N TYR A 105 9.38 0.00 -12.04
CA TYR A 105 10.57 -0.52 -12.68
C TYR A 105 11.86 -0.31 -11.85
N LEU A 106 11.90 0.63 -10.90
CA LEU A 106 13.11 0.99 -10.15
C LEU A 106 13.40 0.04 -8.98
N THR A 107 14.65 -0.40 -8.89
CA THR A 107 15.19 -1.19 -7.76
C THR A 107 16.06 -0.37 -6.80
N GLY A 108 16.28 0.92 -7.10
CA GLY A 108 17.13 1.81 -6.32
C GLY A 108 16.59 3.24 -6.24
N ASP A 109 17.50 4.21 -6.25
CA ASP A 109 17.20 5.64 -6.26
C ASP A 109 16.62 6.11 -7.61
N GLN A 110 16.09 7.33 -7.63
CA GLN A 110 15.41 7.92 -8.79
C GLN A 110 16.39 8.53 -9.81
N LEU A 111 17.69 8.65 -9.55
CA LEU A 111 18.61 9.38 -10.43
C LEU A 111 19.56 8.46 -11.21
N VAL A 112 20.09 7.44 -10.54
CA VAL A 112 21.08 6.50 -11.08
C VAL A 112 20.71 5.03 -10.82
N GLY A 113 19.55 4.78 -10.19
CA GLY A 113 19.07 3.44 -9.87
C GLY A 113 18.83 2.57 -11.10
N LYS A 114 18.85 1.24 -10.90
CA LYS A 114 18.60 0.28 -11.98
C LYS A 114 17.09 0.08 -12.19
N SER A 115 16.67 0.09 -13.45
CA SER A 115 15.38 -0.44 -13.88
C SER A 115 15.49 -1.94 -14.13
N HIS A 116 14.56 -2.74 -13.61
CA HIS A 116 14.59 -4.20 -13.72
C HIS A 116 13.19 -4.82 -13.74
N LEU A 117 13.01 -5.93 -14.47
CA LEU A 117 11.73 -6.65 -14.57
C LEU A 117 11.29 -7.24 -13.22
N ASP A 118 12.24 -7.75 -12.43
CA ASP A 118 11.97 -8.29 -11.08
C ASP A 118 11.27 -7.30 -10.15
N ALA A 119 11.41 -5.99 -10.38
CA ALA A 119 10.70 -5.00 -9.58
C ALA A 119 9.17 -5.11 -9.75
N TYR A 120 8.70 -5.40 -10.98
CA TYR A 120 7.30 -5.71 -11.25
C TYR A 120 6.88 -7.06 -10.66
N VAL A 121 7.71 -8.09 -10.80
CA VAL A 121 7.45 -9.43 -10.24
C VAL A 121 7.28 -9.35 -8.72
N CYS A 122 8.21 -8.68 -8.04
CA CYS A 122 8.18 -8.47 -6.60
C CYS A 122 6.93 -7.70 -6.17
N ALA A 123 6.58 -6.61 -6.87
CA ALA A 123 5.38 -5.84 -6.55
C ALA A 123 4.11 -6.69 -6.68
N LEU A 124 3.96 -7.43 -7.79
CA LEU A 124 2.80 -8.29 -8.04
C LEU A 124 2.68 -9.43 -7.01
N ARG A 125 3.78 -10.09 -6.66
CA ARG A 125 3.82 -11.16 -5.66
C ARG A 125 3.57 -10.66 -4.23
N LYS A 126 3.88 -9.39 -3.95
CA LYS A 126 3.45 -8.68 -2.73
C LYS A 126 1.98 -8.21 -2.76
N GLY A 127 1.23 -8.55 -3.81
CA GLY A 127 -0.18 -8.19 -3.94
C GLY A 127 -0.42 -6.77 -4.47
N CYS A 128 0.58 -6.07 -5.01
CA CYS A 128 0.38 -4.77 -5.66
C CYS A 128 -0.56 -4.92 -6.87
N ARG A 129 -1.53 -4.01 -7.01
CA ARG A 129 -2.58 -4.02 -8.05
C ARG A 129 -2.55 -2.80 -8.95
N CYS A 130 -1.77 -1.76 -8.64
CA CYS A 130 -1.54 -0.63 -9.54
C CYS A 130 -0.05 -0.42 -9.77
N LEU A 131 0.42 -0.67 -11.00
CA LEU A 131 1.82 -0.58 -11.41
C LEU A 131 2.02 0.66 -12.28
N GLU A 132 3.12 1.38 -12.07
CA GLU A 132 3.50 2.54 -12.90
C GLU A 132 4.57 2.16 -13.91
N ILE A 133 4.38 2.60 -15.16
CA ILE A 133 5.26 2.34 -16.29
C ILE A 133 5.52 3.68 -17.01
N ASP A 134 6.76 4.18 -16.93
CA ASP A 134 7.17 5.41 -17.59
C ASP A 134 7.68 5.10 -19.00
N CYS A 135 6.87 5.36 -20.00
CA CYS A 135 7.13 4.97 -21.38
C CYS A 135 7.83 6.10 -22.14
N TRP A 136 8.95 5.78 -22.78
CA TRP A 136 9.76 6.70 -23.56
C TRP A 136 10.14 6.10 -24.90
N ASP A 137 10.42 6.96 -25.87
CA ASP A 137 10.93 6.53 -27.17
C ASP A 137 12.26 5.80 -27.02
N GLY A 138 12.36 4.60 -27.59
CA GLY A 138 13.61 3.85 -27.70
C GLY A 138 14.15 3.80 -29.13
N ALA A 139 15.32 3.17 -29.27
CA ALA A 139 15.94 2.92 -30.56
C ALA A 139 15.13 1.89 -31.36
N ASP A 140 15.31 1.87 -32.68
CA ASP A 140 14.73 0.86 -33.58
C ASP A 140 13.20 0.72 -33.46
N MET A 141 12.51 1.81 -33.11
CA MET A 141 11.06 1.86 -32.87
C MET A 141 10.58 1.00 -31.70
N GLU A 142 11.45 0.60 -30.78
CA GLU A 142 11.08 -0.17 -29.59
C GLU A 142 10.91 0.73 -28.36
N PRO A 143 9.69 0.89 -27.81
CA PRO A 143 9.47 1.71 -26.62
C PRO A 143 10.22 1.15 -25.40
N VAL A 144 10.79 2.04 -24.61
CA VAL A 144 11.56 1.71 -23.40
C VAL A 144 10.91 2.27 -22.15
N VAL A 145 11.27 1.68 -21.00
CA VAL A 145 10.82 2.10 -19.67
C VAL A 145 12.01 2.49 -18.82
N TYR A 146 11.98 3.74 -18.32
CA TYR A 146 12.97 4.29 -17.38
C TYR A 146 12.50 5.64 -16.83
N HIS A 147 13.22 6.17 -15.83
CA HIS A 147 12.93 7.49 -15.30
C HIS A 147 13.55 8.58 -16.19
N GLY A 148 12.71 9.30 -16.92
CA GLY A 148 13.12 10.30 -17.90
C GLY A 148 14.03 11.38 -17.36
N TYR A 149 14.96 11.86 -18.20
CA TYR A 149 15.94 12.89 -17.86
C TYR A 149 16.88 12.53 -16.69
N THR A 150 17.03 11.25 -16.40
CA THR A 150 17.98 10.73 -15.40
C THR A 150 18.94 9.71 -16.02
N LEU A 151 19.81 9.12 -15.19
CA LEU A 151 20.79 8.10 -15.59
C LEU A 151 20.34 6.68 -15.22
N THR A 152 19.07 6.48 -14.86
CA THR A 152 18.55 5.14 -14.59
C THR A 152 18.64 4.27 -15.83
N THR A 153 18.92 2.97 -15.65
CA THR A 153 18.98 2.02 -16.78
C THR A 153 17.61 1.88 -17.45
N LYS A 154 17.60 1.37 -18.68
CA LYS A 154 16.40 1.19 -19.49
C LYS A 154 16.06 -0.29 -19.62
N ILE A 155 14.78 -0.61 -19.64
CA ILE A 155 14.24 -1.93 -19.97
C ILE A 155 13.20 -1.79 -21.10
N LEU A 156 12.92 -2.84 -21.85
CA LEU A 156 11.97 -2.76 -22.97
C LEU A 156 10.52 -2.78 -22.45
N PHE A 157 9.66 -1.96 -23.03
CA PHE A 157 8.23 -1.96 -22.71
C PHE A 157 7.59 -3.32 -23.00
N LYS A 158 7.96 -3.94 -24.12
CA LYS A 158 7.52 -5.29 -24.50
C LYS A 158 7.78 -6.33 -23.40
N GLU A 159 8.98 -6.31 -22.83
CA GLU A 159 9.39 -7.23 -21.77
C GLU A 159 8.60 -6.95 -20.48
N VAL A 160 8.40 -5.68 -20.13
CA VAL A 160 7.56 -5.29 -18.98
C VAL A 160 6.14 -5.84 -19.12
N ILE A 161 5.50 -5.67 -20.27
CA ILE A 161 4.14 -6.18 -20.50
C ILE A 161 4.11 -7.71 -20.48
N THR A 162 5.14 -8.37 -21.01
CA THR A 162 5.28 -9.84 -20.96
C THR A 162 5.40 -10.33 -19.51
N THR A 163 6.22 -9.67 -18.69
CA THR A 163 6.35 -9.98 -17.26
C THR A 163 5.03 -9.77 -16.51
N VAL A 164 4.31 -8.68 -16.79
CA VAL A 164 3.00 -8.44 -16.18
C VAL A 164 1.99 -9.51 -16.58
N GLU A 165 1.92 -9.90 -17.85
CA GLU A 165 1.03 -10.95 -18.35
C GLU A 165 1.18 -12.25 -17.54
N GLN A 166 2.42 -12.65 -17.31
CA GLN A 166 2.78 -13.89 -16.62
C GLN A 166 2.42 -13.86 -15.14
N HIS A 167 2.64 -12.72 -14.47
CA HIS A 167 2.59 -12.65 -13.00
C HIS A 167 1.38 -11.91 -12.43
N ALA A 168 0.57 -11.21 -13.27
CA ALA A 168 -0.49 -10.32 -12.82
C ALA A 168 -1.42 -10.95 -11.78
N PHE A 169 -1.76 -12.23 -11.96
CA PHE A 169 -2.78 -12.91 -11.17
C PHE A 169 -2.25 -14.09 -10.32
N GLU A 170 -0.92 -14.25 -10.16
CA GLU A 170 -0.35 -15.31 -9.31
C GLU A 170 -0.80 -15.19 -7.84
N LYS A 171 -0.79 -13.96 -7.31
CA LYS A 171 -1.12 -13.69 -5.90
C LYS A 171 -2.60 -13.42 -5.66
N SER A 172 -3.30 -12.88 -6.65
CA SER A 172 -4.68 -12.37 -6.51
C SER A 172 -5.41 -12.41 -7.84
N PRO A 173 -6.68 -12.86 -7.89
CA PRO A 173 -7.47 -12.85 -9.12
C PRO A 173 -8.02 -11.46 -9.47
N TYR A 174 -7.91 -10.49 -8.56
CA TYR A 174 -8.49 -9.16 -8.72
C TYR A 174 -7.71 -8.29 -9.71
N PRO A 175 -8.37 -7.28 -10.30
CA PRO A 175 -7.82 -6.51 -11.42
C PRO A 175 -6.47 -5.88 -11.15
N VAL A 176 -5.71 -5.68 -12.23
CA VAL A 176 -4.44 -4.92 -12.21
C VAL A 176 -4.59 -3.65 -13.06
N ILE A 177 -4.15 -2.52 -12.55
CA ILE A 177 -4.14 -1.22 -13.24
C ILE A 177 -2.71 -0.92 -13.68
N LEU A 178 -2.51 -0.70 -14.98
CA LEU A 178 -1.25 -0.19 -15.53
C LEU A 178 -1.36 1.32 -15.73
N SER A 179 -0.69 2.08 -14.87
CA SER A 179 -0.58 3.53 -14.94
C SER A 179 0.56 3.92 -15.87
N LEU A 180 0.22 4.29 -17.11
CA LEU A 180 1.20 4.69 -18.12
C LEU A 180 1.54 6.18 -17.95
N GLU A 181 2.81 6.49 -17.74
CA GLU A 181 3.34 7.84 -17.93
C GLU A 181 3.96 7.93 -19.33
N ASN A 182 3.14 8.34 -20.29
CA ASN A 182 3.46 8.27 -21.71
C ASN A 182 4.21 9.52 -22.21
N HIS A 183 5.46 9.31 -22.63
CA HIS A 183 6.34 10.29 -23.28
C HIS A 183 6.74 9.92 -24.71
N CYS A 184 6.15 8.87 -25.28
CA CYS A 184 6.49 8.36 -26.61
C CYS A 184 5.89 9.21 -27.75
N CYS A 185 6.52 9.20 -28.91
CA CYS A 185 5.95 9.69 -30.16
C CYS A 185 4.71 8.87 -30.57
N LYS A 186 3.92 9.38 -31.51
CA LYS A 186 2.64 8.75 -31.88
C LYS A 186 2.85 7.33 -32.43
N GLU A 187 3.89 7.15 -33.23
CA GLU A 187 4.25 5.88 -33.87
C GLU A 187 4.66 4.83 -32.83
N GLN A 188 5.46 5.19 -31.82
CA GLN A 188 5.81 4.27 -30.73
C GLN A 188 4.64 4.01 -29.78
N GLN A 189 3.69 4.95 -29.64
CA GLN A 189 2.43 4.68 -28.92
C GLN A 189 1.54 3.65 -29.63
N GLU A 190 1.54 3.61 -30.97
CA GLU A 190 0.86 2.55 -31.73
C GLU A 190 1.50 1.18 -31.48
N ILE A 191 2.84 1.14 -31.38
CA ILE A 191 3.58 -0.08 -31.01
C ILE A 191 3.26 -0.49 -29.56
N MET A 192 3.20 0.46 -28.62
CA MET A 192 2.77 0.17 -27.25
C MET A 192 1.37 -0.44 -27.22
N ALA A 193 0.41 0.14 -27.95
CA ALA A 193 -0.95 -0.37 -28.04
C ALA A 193 -0.97 -1.79 -28.65
N HIS A 194 -0.19 -2.03 -29.71
CA HIS A 194 -0.02 -3.36 -30.30
C HIS A 194 0.51 -4.38 -29.29
N TYR A 195 1.54 -4.04 -28.51
CA TYR A 195 2.07 -4.93 -27.46
C TYR A 195 1.07 -5.18 -26.34
N LEU A 196 0.35 -4.15 -25.87
CA LEU A 196 -0.69 -4.33 -24.88
C LEU A 196 -1.76 -5.31 -25.37
N VAL A 197 -2.24 -5.17 -26.61
CA VAL A 197 -3.29 -6.03 -27.17
C VAL A 197 -2.77 -7.45 -27.43
N SER A 198 -1.62 -7.59 -28.09
CA SER A 198 -1.10 -8.89 -28.52
C SER A 198 -0.60 -9.74 -27.35
N ILE A 199 0.04 -9.13 -26.34
CA ILE A 199 0.62 -9.85 -25.22
C ILE A 199 -0.44 -10.14 -24.15
N LEU A 200 -1.22 -9.13 -23.73
CA LEU A 200 -2.19 -9.32 -22.65
C LEU A 200 -3.46 -10.05 -23.11
N GLY A 201 -3.78 -10.00 -24.41
CA GLY A 201 -4.91 -10.72 -25.01
C GLY A 201 -6.22 -10.48 -24.25
N GLU A 202 -6.87 -11.57 -23.84
CA GLU A 202 -8.16 -11.53 -23.12
C GLU A 202 -8.08 -10.97 -21.69
N LYS A 203 -6.87 -10.90 -21.11
CA LYS A 203 -6.66 -10.25 -19.81
C LYS A 203 -6.82 -8.73 -19.94
N LEU A 204 -6.59 -8.13 -21.11
CA LEU A 204 -6.77 -6.69 -21.30
C LEU A 204 -8.25 -6.30 -21.39
N LEU A 205 -8.66 -5.35 -20.56
CA LEU A 205 -9.99 -4.74 -20.68
C LEU A 205 -9.97 -3.70 -21.81
N ARG A 206 -10.74 -3.96 -22.86
CA ARG A 206 -10.80 -3.11 -24.07
C ARG A 206 -12.13 -2.38 -24.27
N ALA A 207 -13.18 -2.82 -23.59
CA ALA A 207 -14.51 -2.24 -23.67
C ALA A 207 -15.14 -2.18 -22.27
N PRO A 208 -16.11 -1.27 -22.05
CA PRO A 208 -16.95 -1.31 -20.86
C PRO A 208 -17.62 -2.67 -20.72
N ILE A 209 -17.78 -3.14 -19.49
CA ILE A 209 -18.60 -4.31 -19.17
C ILE A 209 -20.06 -3.89 -19.01
N ASP A 210 -20.98 -4.81 -19.27
CA ASP A 210 -22.41 -4.61 -19.04
C ASP A 210 -22.67 -4.55 -17.52
N HIS A 211 -22.73 -3.34 -16.98
CA HIS A 211 -22.88 -3.10 -15.54
C HIS A 211 -24.31 -2.64 -15.21
N PRO A 212 -25.00 -3.27 -14.24
CA PRO A 212 -26.40 -2.96 -13.92
C PRO A 212 -26.60 -1.57 -13.29
N ALA A 213 -25.58 -1.02 -12.61
CA ALA A 213 -25.62 0.35 -12.11
C ALA A 213 -24.97 1.31 -13.13
N THR A 214 -25.81 2.07 -13.83
CA THR A 214 -25.36 3.09 -14.79
C THR A 214 -24.60 4.21 -14.08
N GLY A 215 -23.30 4.36 -14.38
CA GLY A 215 -22.51 5.52 -13.96
C GLY A 215 -21.54 5.31 -12.80
N GLU A 216 -21.44 4.11 -12.22
CA GLU A 216 -20.43 3.76 -11.22
C GLU A 216 -19.25 2.98 -11.84
N LEU A 217 -18.13 2.90 -11.11
CA LEU A 217 -17.04 2.01 -11.49
C LEU A 217 -17.44 0.56 -11.22
N PRO A 218 -17.03 -0.42 -12.05
CA PRO A 218 -17.20 -1.83 -11.74
C PRO A 218 -16.58 -2.23 -10.41
N SER A 219 -16.98 -3.38 -9.90
CA SER A 219 -16.37 -3.97 -8.72
C SER A 219 -15.07 -4.74 -9.01
N PRO A 220 -14.26 -5.04 -7.98
CA PRO A 220 -13.18 -6.01 -8.11
C PRO A 220 -13.64 -7.37 -8.66
N ASN A 221 -14.83 -7.86 -8.26
CA ASN A 221 -15.38 -9.13 -8.74
C ASN A 221 -15.71 -9.08 -10.24
N ASP A 222 -16.33 -8.00 -10.71
CA ASP A 222 -16.68 -7.82 -12.12
C ASP A 222 -15.44 -7.79 -13.03
N LEU A 223 -14.32 -7.34 -12.49
CA LEU A 223 -13.05 -7.14 -13.19
C LEU A 223 -12.01 -8.23 -12.88
N LYS A 224 -12.42 -9.38 -12.34
CA LYS A 224 -11.51 -10.51 -12.10
C LYS A 224 -10.74 -10.88 -13.36
N HIS A 225 -9.44 -11.09 -13.20
CA HIS A 225 -8.50 -11.41 -14.27
C HIS A 225 -8.39 -10.37 -15.39
N LYS A 226 -8.83 -9.13 -15.13
CA LYS A 226 -8.70 -8.01 -16.07
C LYS A 226 -7.57 -7.06 -15.71
N ILE A 227 -6.93 -6.54 -16.75
CA ILE A 227 -5.88 -5.53 -16.72
C ILE A 227 -6.43 -4.26 -17.35
N LEU A 228 -6.41 -3.15 -16.61
CA LEU A 228 -6.92 -1.86 -17.02
C LEU A 228 -5.78 -0.91 -17.37
N ILE A 229 -5.94 -0.13 -18.44
CA ILE A 229 -4.96 0.89 -18.83
C ILE A 229 -5.39 2.26 -18.32
N LYS A 230 -4.63 2.78 -17.35
CA LYS A 230 -4.75 4.16 -16.89
C LYS A 230 -3.83 5.05 -17.72
N ASN A 231 -4.43 5.87 -18.59
CA ASN A 231 -3.72 6.86 -19.41
C ASN A 231 -4.63 8.05 -19.74
N LYS A 232 -4.11 9.07 -20.44
CA LYS A 232 -4.93 10.11 -21.07
C LYS A 232 -5.75 9.52 -22.21
N LYS A 233 -6.97 10.04 -22.41
CA LYS A 233 -7.88 9.65 -23.50
C LYS A 233 -8.24 10.86 -24.36
N LEU A 234 -8.23 10.70 -25.68
CA LEU A 234 -8.68 11.71 -26.64
C LEU A 234 -10.13 12.11 -26.35
N LYS A 235 -10.48 13.37 -26.63
CA LYS A 235 -11.89 13.79 -26.58
C LYS A 235 -12.60 13.22 -27.83
N PRO A 236 -13.86 12.81 -27.72
CA PRO A 236 -14.65 12.47 -28.90
C PRO A 236 -14.65 13.67 -29.85
N LYS A 237 -14.30 13.45 -31.12
CA LYS A 237 -14.44 14.49 -32.15
C LYS A 237 -15.93 14.76 -32.31
N THR A 238 -16.35 15.99 -32.03
CA THR A 238 -17.72 16.42 -32.36
C THR A 238 -17.68 16.93 -33.81
N GLU A 239 -18.67 16.59 -34.63
CA GLU A 239 -18.72 16.88 -36.08
C GLU A 239 -18.53 18.37 -36.45
N ALA A 240 -18.63 19.29 -35.48
CA ALA A 240 -18.41 20.72 -35.66
C ALA A 240 -16.92 21.16 -35.68
N GLU A 241 -15.95 20.30 -35.32
CA GLU A 241 -14.52 20.68 -35.24
C GLU A 241 -13.72 20.40 -36.54
N GLU A 242 -14.28 19.69 -37.52
CA GLU A 242 -13.59 19.40 -38.79
C GLU A 242 -13.38 20.64 -39.67
N SER A 243 -14.21 21.68 -39.52
CA SER A 243 -14.11 22.90 -40.34
C SER A 243 -13.01 23.88 -39.90
N VAL A 244 -12.48 23.74 -38.68
CA VAL A 244 -11.50 24.69 -38.11
C VAL A 244 -10.05 24.20 -38.30
N ASP A 245 -9.84 22.89 -38.40
CA ASP A 245 -8.50 22.30 -38.49
C ASP A 245 -7.84 22.48 -39.88
N GLU A 246 -8.64 22.68 -40.94
CA GLU A 246 -8.17 23.00 -42.31
C GLU A 246 -7.61 24.43 -42.42
N GLU A 247 -8.25 25.45 -41.83
CA GLU A 247 -7.74 26.83 -41.84
C GLU A 247 -6.49 26.98 -40.96
N THR A 248 -6.43 26.26 -39.84
CA THR A 248 -5.30 26.33 -38.90
C THR A 248 -4.04 25.64 -39.47
N LYS A 249 -4.20 24.63 -40.35
CA LYS A 249 -3.09 24.01 -41.09
C LYS A 249 -2.51 24.94 -42.16
N LYS A 250 -3.34 25.76 -42.82
CA LYS A 250 -2.87 26.76 -43.81
C LYS A 250 -2.04 27.90 -43.17
N LEU A 251 -2.40 28.33 -41.96
CA LEU A 251 -1.67 29.39 -41.23
C LEU A 251 -0.27 28.94 -40.73
N LYS A 252 -0.05 27.64 -40.48
CA LYS A 252 1.26 27.12 -40.04
C LYS A 252 2.28 26.97 -41.18
N PHE A 253 1.82 26.89 -42.44
CA PHE A 253 2.73 26.76 -43.59
C PHE A 253 3.40 28.09 -43.96
N CYS A 254 2.78 29.24 -43.65
CA CYS A 254 3.34 30.56 -43.97
C CYS A 254 4.45 31.05 -43.01
N SER A 255 4.59 30.48 -41.81
CA SER A 255 5.56 30.99 -40.82
C SER A 255 6.98 30.39 -40.97
N SER A 256 7.22 29.48 -41.93
CA SER A 256 8.52 28.82 -42.11
C SER A 256 9.49 29.56 -43.05
N ARG A 257 9.08 30.65 -43.68
CA ARG A 257 9.92 31.46 -44.58
C ARG A 257 10.19 32.87 -44.03
N MET A 258 10.97 32.96 -42.96
CA MET A 258 11.81 34.14 -42.71
C MET A 258 13.01 33.75 -41.85
N THR A 259 14.03 33.19 -42.49
CA THR A 259 15.41 33.20 -42.00
C THR A 259 16.20 34.21 -42.82
N GLY A 260 16.70 35.28 -42.19
CA GLY A 260 17.58 36.23 -42.86
C GLY A 260 18.15 37.32 -41.94
N SER A 261 19.47 37.31 -41.79
CA SER A 261 20.38 38.45 -41.51
C SER A 261 20.80 38.83 -40.08
N LYS A 262 22.01 38.33 -39.74
CA LYS A 262 23.24 38.90 -39.11
C LYS A 262 23.25 40.27 -38.38
N LYS A 263 23.99 40.24 -37.24
CA LYS A 263 25.01 41.20 -36.67
C LYS A 263 24.48 42.50 -36.00
N ILE A 264 25.01 43.11 -34.91
CA ILE A 264 26.33 43.21 -34.24
C ILE A 264 26.18 43.63 -32.74
N VAL A 265 27.16 43.17 -31.94
CA VAL A 265 27.72 43.57 -30.61
C VAL A 265 27.34 44.91 -29.95
N SER A 266 27.02 44.89 -28.64
CA SER A 266 27.69 45.73 -27.60
C SER A 266 27.47 45.25 -26.15
N ARG A 267 28.62 45.15 -25.45
CA ARG A 267 28.93 44.90 -24.02
C ARG A 267 27.94 45.48 -22.99
N ASN A 268 27.60 44.69 -21.97
CA ASN A 268 27.88 45.04 -20.57
C ASN A 268 27.83 43.83 -19.62
N ARG A 269 28.78 43.81 -18.68
CA ARG A 269 29.02 42.77 -17.67
C ARG A 269 28.07 42.96 -16.50
N THR A 270 27.27 41.95 -16.16
CA THR A 270 26.80 41.69 -14.78
C THR A 270 26.27 40.24 -14.65
N THR A 271 26.73 39.57 -13.58
CA THR A 271 26.17 38.38 -12.91
C THR A 271 25.90 37.13 -13.73
N GLN A 272 26.92 36.27 -13.76
CA GLN A 272 26.96 34.95 -14.38
C GLN A 272 26.43 33.86 -13.43
N GLU A 273 25.17 33.96 -12.96
CA GLU A 273 24.54 32.88 -12.17
C GLU A 273 23.03 32.71 -12.44
N ASP A 274 22.33 33.77 -12.85
CA ASP A 274 20.88 33.71 -13.13
C ASP A 274 20.53 33.31 -14.58
N THR A 275 21.45 33.47 -15.53
CA THR A 275 21.23 33.11 -16.95
C THR A 275 21.21 31.60 -17.18
N VAL A 276 21.92 30.81 -16.36
CA VAL A 276 21.97 29.33 -16.50
C VAL A 276 20.70 28.66 -15.96
N LYS A 277 20.10 29.20 -14.89
CA LYS A 277 18.82 28.71 -14.35
C LYS A 277 17.65 29.02 -15.28
N ASN A 278 17.63 30.21 -15.90
CA ASN A 278 16.61 30.57 -16.87
C ASN A 278 16.74 29.79 -18.19
N CYS A 279 17.95 29.54 -18.69
CA CYS A 279 18.16 28.68 -19.85
C CYS A 279 17.77 27.22 -19.59
N ARG A 280 18.02 26.66 -18.39
CA ARG A 280 17.54 25.32 -18.00
C ARG A 280 16.02 25.26 -17.90
N SER A 281 15.38 26.25 -17.26
CA SER A 281 13.91 26.33 -17.16
C SER A 281 13.24 26.46 -18.53
N LEU A 282 13.82 27.26 -19.43
CA LEU A 282 13.36 27.41 -20.82
C LEU A 282 13.63 26.14 -21.63
N PHE A 283 14.76 25.46 -21.45
CA PHE A 283 15.08 24.19 -22.11
C PHE A 283 14.15 23.04 -21.65
N PHE A 284 13.86 22.93 -20.35
CA PHE A 284 12.88 21.98 -19.81
C PHE A 284 11.43 22.31 -20.22
N LYS A 285 11.10 23.60 -20.40
CA LYS A 285 9.82 24.00 -21.01
C LYS A 285 9.76 23.71 -22.51
N PHE A 286 10.89 23.81 -23.22
CA PHE A 286 11.00 23.52 -24.65
C PHE A 286 10.96 22.01 -24.95
N LEU A 287 11.43 21.18 -24.02
CA LEU A 287 11.38 19.71 -24.10
C LEU A 287 10.01 19.10 -23.76
N LYS A 288 9.13 19.82 -23.05
CA LYS A 288 7.73 19.40 -22.85
C LYS A 288 6.93 19.63 -24.14
N ARG A 289 7.16 18.79 -25.16
CA ARG A 289 6.18 18.62 -26.24
C ARG A 289 4.89 18.12 -25.60
N ASN A 290 3.76 18.72 -25.95
CA ASN A 290 2.46 18.13 -25.66
C ASN A 290 2.38 16.83 -26.46
N VAL A 291 2.65 15.70 -25.80
CA VAL A 291 2.49 14.37 -26.39
C VAL A 291 1.02 14.21 -26.75
N VAL A 292 0.76 14.13 -28.05
CA VAL A 292 -0.58 13.81 -28.58
C VAL A 292 -0.76 12.31 -28.42
N VAL A 293 -1.87 11.90 -27.81
CA VAL A 293 -2.16 10.48 -27.57
C VAL A 293 -2.57 9.83 -28.89
N ALA A 294 -1.98 8.68 -29.23
CA ALA A 294 -2.41 7.87 -30.37
C ALA A 294 -3.81 7.28 -30.11
N GLU A 295 -4.64 7.23 -31.15
CA GLU A 295 -6.01 6.71 -31.07
C GLU A 295 -6.03 5.27 -30.55
N ALA A 296 -5.18 4.40 -31.10
CA ALA A 296 -5.04 3.02 -30.66
C ALA A 296 -4.74 2.86 -29.16
N LEU A 297 -3.96 3.77 -28.55
CA LEU A 297 -3.67 3.74 -27.11
C LEU A 297 -4.79 4.39 -26.29
N SER A 298 -5.44 5.42 -26.83
CA SER A 298 -6.60 6.09 -26.24
C SER A 298 -7.80 5.15 -26.09
N ASP A 299 -8.01 4.26 -27.06
CA ASP A 299 -9.15 3.33 -27.07
C ASP A 299 -9.06 2.26 -25.98
N LEU A 300 -7.84 1.91 -25.56
CA LEU A 300 -7.60 0.96 -24.45
C LEU A 300 -7.95 1.54 -23.06
N VAL A 301 -8.22 2.85 -22.96
CA VAL A 301 -8.56 3.51 -21.69
C VAL A 301 -10.07 3.46 -21.48
N VAL A 302 -10.53 2.58 -20.59
CA VAL A 302 -11.96 2.37 -20.31
C VAL A 302 -12.39 3.10 -19.03
N TYR A 303 -12.12 2.52 -17.86
CA TYR A 303 -12.57 3.02 -16.55
C TYR A 303 -11.56 3.90 -15.80
N THR A 304 -10.38 4.13 -16.39
CA THR A 304 -9.26 4.78 -15.72
C THR A 304 -8.67 5.93 -16.55
N ARG A 305 -9.54 6.78 -17.12
CA ARG A 305 -9.13 7.99 -17.84
C ARG A 305 -8.44 8.98 -16.90
N SER A 306 -7.20 9.33 -17.20
CA SER A 306 -6.46 10.32 -16.42
C SER A 306 -6.87 11.75 -16.79
N VAL A 307 -7.34 12.52 -15.80
CA VAL A 307 -7.69 13.94 -15.95
C VAL A 307 -6.91 14.81 -14.96
N LYS A 308 -6.80 16.11 -15.27
CA LYS A 308 -6.14 17.08 -14.39
C LYS A 308 -7.10 17.48 -13.27
N PHE A 309 -6.62 17.46 -12.03
CA PHE A 309 -7.36 18.05 -10.91
C PHE A 309 -7.51 19.56 -11.08
N CYS A 310 -8.76 20.04 -11.08
CA CYS A 310 -9.10 21.47 -11.04
C CYS A 310 -9.45 21.90 -9.61
N SER A 311 -10.55 21.38 -9.07
CA SER A 311 -11.03 21.61 -7.70
C SER A 311 -12.05 20.53 -7.32
N PHE A 312 -12.33 20.34 -6.03
CA PHE A 312 -13.36 19.39 -5.59
C PHE A 312 -14.75 19.75 -6.12
N THR A 313 -15.09 21.05 -6.15
CA THR A 313 -16.32 21.56 -6.76
C THR A 313 -16.41 21.20 -8.24
N HIS A 314 -15.35 21.47 -9.02
CA HIS A 314 -15.33 21.14 -10.44
C HIS A 314 -15.49 19.63 -10.67
N SER A 315 -14.80 18.79 -9.89
CA SER A 315 -14.93 17.34 -9.99
C SER A 315 -16.34 16.87 -9.68
N ARG A 316 -16.97 17.39 -8.62
CA ARG A 316 -18.35 17.03 -8.27
C ARG A 316 -19.33 17.33 -9.39
N ASP A 317 -19.15 18.48 -10.05
CA ASP A 317 -20.11 19.02 -11.00
C ASP A 317 -19.84 18.57 -12.45
N ASN A 318 -18.60 18.17 -12.79
CA ASN A 318 -18.18 17.93 -14.18
C ASN A 318 -17.37 16.65 -14.43
N GLN A 319 -16.83 15.98 -13.41
CA GLN A 319 -15.97 14.80 -13.61
C GLN A 319 -16.82 13.53 -13.69
N HIS A 320 -16.47 12.64 -14.61
CA HIS A 320 -17.13 11.34 -14.73
C HIS A 320 -16.45 10.29 -13.83
N SER A 321 -17.19 9.27 -13.40
CA SER A 321 -16.69 8.23 -12.48
C SER A 321 -15.52 7.41 -13.05
N TYR A 322 -15.49 7.21 -14.37
CA TYR A 322 -14.37 6.58 -15.09
C TYR A 322 -13.12 7.47 -15.22
N GLU A 323 -13.17 8.69 -14.68
CA GLU A 323 -12.05 9.62 -14.66
C GLU A 323 -11.36 9.63 -13.29
N ASN A 324 -10.04 9.58 -13.30
CA ASN A 324 -9.20 9.59 -12.10
C ASN A 324 -8.18 10.71 -12.16
N THR A 325 -7.68 11.07 -10.98
CA THR A 325 -6.77 12.19 -10.78
C THR A 325 -5.48 11.71 -10.09
N SER A 326 -4.33 12.23 -10.55
CA SER A 326 -3.05 12.05 -9.85
C SER A 326 -2.62 13.35 -9.14
N LEU A 327 -2.19 13.25 -7.88
CA LEU A 327 -1.69 14.35 -7.06
C LEU A 327 -0.35 13.98 -6.41
N GLU A 328 0.63 14.86 -6.54
CA GLU A 328 1.88 14.78 -5.77
C GLU A 328 1.60 14.99 -4.27
N GLU A 329 2.30 14.27 -3.40
CA GLU A 329 2.05 14.24 -1.96
C GLU A 329 1.91 15.63 -1.30
N ASN A 330 2.73 16.63 -1.69
CA ASN A 330 2.68 17.94 -1.04
C ASN A 330 1.44 18.71 -1.45
N LYS A 331 0.99 18.56 -2.70
CA LYS A 331 -0.27 19.13 -3.18
C LYS A 331 -1.45 18.45 -2.50
N ALA A 332 -1.45 17.12 -2.44
CA ALA A 332 -2.49 16.36 -1.76
C ALA A 332 -2.58 16.72 -0.27
N ARG A 333 -1.44 16.88 0.42
CA ARG A 333 -1.38 17.29 1.82
C ARG A 333 -1.91 18.71 2.05
N LYS A 334 -1.68 19.63 1.11
CA LYS A 334 -2.29 20.97 1.15
C LYS A 334 -3.81 20.89 1.05
N LEU A 335 -4.33 20.08 0.13
CA LEU A 335 -5.78 19.87 -0.03
C LEU A 335 -6.39 19.18 1.19
N LEU A 336 -5.74 18.18 1.76
CA LEU A 336 -6.12 17.56 3.03
C LEU A 336 -6.24 18.62 4.15
N LYS A 337 -5.27 19.55 4.21
CA LYS A 337 -5.26 20.63 5.22
C LYS A 337 -6.29 21.72 4.96
N SER A 338 -6.66 22.01 3.72
CA SER A 338 -7.68 23.04 3.46
C SER A 338 -9.10 22.47 3.47
N SER A 339 -9.28 21.25 2.97
CA SER A 339 -10.56 20.75 2.45
C SER A 339 -10.70 19.23 2.64
N GLY A 340 -10.33 18.73 3.83
CA GLY A 340 -10.31 17.28 4.13
C GLY A 340 -11.65 16.56 3.88
N ALA A 341 -12.77 17.17 4.28
CA ALA A 341 -14.10 16.58 4.04
C ALA A 341 -14.50 16.55 2.56
N ASP A 342 -14.19 17.60 1.80
CA ASP A 342 -14.41 17.62 0.34
C ASP A 342 -13.56 16.54 -0.35
N PHE A 343 -12.36 16.30 0.18
CA PHE A 343 -11.49 15.24 -0.34
C PHE A 343 -12.08 13.85 -0.06
N VAL A 344 -12.66 13.61 1.12
CA VAL A 344 -13.42 12.38 1.41
C VAL A 344 -14.57 12.22 0.42
N GLY A 345 -15.39 13.25 0.23
CA GLY A 345 -16.52 13.22 -0.71
C GLY A 345 -16.09 12.99 -2.15
N HIS A 346 -14.95 13.54 -2.58
CA HIS A 346 -14.37 13.25 -3.89
C HIS A 346 -14.00 11.77 -4.03
N ASN A 347 -13.35 11.21 -3.02
CA ASN A 347 -12.86 9.82 -3.02
C ASN A 347 -13.96 8.76 -2.81
N GLN A 348 -15.21 9.15 -2.56
CA GLN A 348 -16.35 8.23 -2.62
C GLN A 348 -16.68 7.84 -4.06
N ARG A 349 -16.46 8.77 -5.01
CA ARG A 349 -16.93 8.64 -6.39
C ARG A 349 -15.80 8.41 -7.39
N PHE A 350 -14.63 8.98 -7.11
CA PHE A 350 -13.51 9.00 -8.04
C PHE A 350 -12.27 8.31 -7.45
N LEU A 351 -11.46 7.70 -8.32
CA LEU A 351 -10.16 7.21 -7.95
C LEU A 351 -9.15 8.36 -7.87
N SER A 352 -8.46 8.48 -6.74
CA SER A 352 -7.34 9.40 -6.54
C SER A 352 -6.04 8.64 -6.37
N ARG A 353 -5.06 8.98 -7.22
CA ARG A 353 -3.68 8.54 -7.10
C ARG A 353 -2.83 9.58 -6.38
N ILE A 354 -2.16 9.15 -5.31
CA ILE A 354 -1.15 9.95 -4.63
C ILE A 354 0.22 9.38 -4.94
N TYR A 355 1.19 10.21 -5.24
CA TYR A 355 2.56 9.76 -5.55
C TYR A 355 3.63 10.62 -4.86
N PRO A 356 4.84 10.07 -4.63
CA PRO A 356 5.92 10.75 -3.94
C PRO A 356 6.35 12.04 -4.64
N ALA A 357 6.80 13.02 -3.85
CA ALA A 357 7.38 14.26 -4.40
C ALA A 357 8.68 13.98 -5.18
N GLY A 358 8.90 14.69 -6.29
CA GLY A 358 10.15 14.57 -7.08
C GLY A 358 11.43 14.95 -6.31
N SER A 359 11.31 15.62 -5.15
CA SER A 359 12.44 15.86 -4.24
C SER A 359 12.93 14.61 -3.51
N ARG A 360 12.16 13.50 -3.52
CA ARG A 360 12.52 12.22 -2.91
C ARG A 360 13.40 11.39 -3.84
N THR A 361 14.53 11.96 -4.24
CA THR A 361 15.46 11.34 -5.19
C THR A 361 16.05 10.04 -4.68
N SER A 362 16.13 9.82 -3.37
CA SER A 362 16.54 8.57 -2.73
C SER A 362 15.45 7.49 -2.68
N SER A 363 14.33 7.68 -3.38
CA SER A 363 13.16 6.79 -3.34
C SER A 363 12.48 6.64 -1.97
N SER A 364 12.78 7.53 -1.01
CA SER A 364 12.07 7.54 0.28
C SER A 364 10.54 7.63 0.11
N ASN A 365 9.79 7.11 1.09
CA ASN A 365 8.33 7.14 1.08
C ASN A 365 7.76 8.20 2.05
N TYR A 366 6.58 8.73 1.71
CA TYR A 366 5.74 9.53 2.62
C TYR A 366 4.91 8.61 3.52
N ASN A 367 4.19 9.16 4.52
CA ASN A 367 3.29 8.37 5.34
C ASN A 367 1.97 8.10 4.59
N PRO A 368 1.66 6.85 4.17
CA PRO A 368 0.44 6.58 3.40
C PRO A 368 -0.85 6.79 4.20
N GLN A 369 -0.80 6.65 5.53
CA GLN A 369 -1.98 6.75 6.40
C GLN A 369 -2.69 8.10 6.28
N GLU A 370 -1.96 9.19 6.04
CA GLU A 370 -2.57 10.53 5.91
C GLU A 370 -3.55 10.62 4.74
N PHE A 371 -3.33 9.84 3.68
CA PHE A 371 -4.17 9.82 2.49
C PHE A 371 -5.24 8.72 2.54
N TRP A 372 -4.97 7.60 3.21
CA TRP A 372 -6.03 6.62 3.52
C TRP A 372 -7.10 7.22 4.44
N ASN A 373 -6.72 8.11 5.36
CA ASN A 373 -7.66 8.84 6.23
C ASN A 373 -8.70 9.68 5.46
N VAL A 374 -8.44 10.03 4.19
CA VAL A 374 -9.40 10.72 3.31
C VAL A 374 -9.91 9.84 2.17
N GLY A 375 -9.65 8.54 2.21
CA GLY A 375 -10.16 7.60 1.21
C GLY A 375 -9.39 7.58 -0.11
N CYS A 376 -8.19 8.14 -0.22
CA CYS A 376 -7.41 7.95 -1.44
C CYS A 376 -7.13 6.45 -1.67
N GLN A 377 -7.43 5.95 -2.86
CA GLN A 377 -7.37 4.52 -3.19
C GLN A 377 -5.98 4.10 -3.66
N LEU A 378 -5.39 4.89 -4.57
CA LEU A 378 -4.14 4.57 -5.25
C LEU A 378 -2.98 5.34 -4.59
N VAL A 379 -2.69 5.01 -3.33
CA VAL A 379 -1.61 5.65 -2.56
C VAL A 379 -0.29 4.97 -2.93
N ALA A 380 0.37 5.49 -3.96
CA ALA A 380 1.53 4.87 -4.58
C ALA A 380 2.81 5.12 -3.77
N LEU A 381 3.56 4.05 -3.50
CA LEU A 381 4.82 4.06 -2.77
C LEU A 381 5.96 3.45 -3.61
N ASN A 382 7.19 3.83 -3.31
CA ASN A 382 8.40 3.19 -3.84
C ASN A 382 8.61 1.85 -3.13
N PHE A 383 8.22 0.74 -3.76
CA PHE A 383 8.22 -0.61 -3.15
C PHE A 383 9.62 -1.14 -2.81
N GLN A 384 10.65 -0.60 -3.47
CA GLN A 384 12.06 -0.89 -3.18
C GLN A 384 12.57 -0.23 -1.88
N SER A 385 11.82 0.71 -1.30
CA SER A 385 12.21 1.43 -0.07
C SER A 385 11.47 0.93 1.16
N LEU A 386 12.03 -0.11 1.78
CA LEU A 386 11.44 -0.91 2.87
C LEU A 386 11.54 -0.25 4.26
N ALA A 387 11.03 0.97 4.37
CA ALA A 387 10.97 1.72 5.64
C ALA A 387 9.56 1.64 6.26
N ALA A 388 9.36 2.35 7.38
CA ALA A 388 8.07 2.38 8.09
C ALA A 388 6.83 2.63 7.20
N PRO A 389 6.85 3.48 6.16
CA PRO A 389 5.73 3.56 5.23
C PRO A 389 5.37 2.25 4.51
N MET A 390 6.37 1.45 4.13
CA MET A 390 6.14 0.13 3.53
C MET A 390 5.68 -0.88 4.59
N ASP A 391 6.15 -0.78 5.84
CA ASP A 391 5.57 -1.58 6.94
C ASP A 391 4.04 -1.34 7.06
N LEU A 392 3.60 -0.08 6.95
CA LEU A 392 2.18 0.28 6.98
C LEU A 392 1.42 -0.25 5.75
N ASN A 393 2.04 -0.19 4.58
CA ASN A 393 1.49 -0.75 3.33
C ASN A 393 1.28 -2.26 3.46
N ASP A 394 2.34 -2.99 3.81
CA ASP A 394 2.30 -4.44 3.92
C ASP A 394 1.35 -4.86 5.04
N GLY A 395 1.34 -4.12 6.15
CA GLY A 395 0.41 -4.31 7.26
C GLY A 395 -1.05 -4.10 6.89
N ARG A 396 -1.39 -3.11 6.04
CA ARG A 396 -2.76 -2.89 5.56
C ARG A 396 -3.17 -3.95 4.54
N PHE A 397 -2.30 -4.24 3.58
CA PHE A 397 -2.63 -5.08 2.43
C PHE A 397 -2.40 -6.57 2.66
N GLN A 398 -1.90 -7.01 3.82
CA GLN A 398 -2.00 -8.43 4.23
C GLN A 398 -3.44 -8.83 4.57
N ASP A 399 -4.31 -7.85 4.89
CA ASP A 399 -5.73 -8.07 5.15
C ASP A 399 -6.45 -8.60 3.91
N ASN A 400 -7.64 -9.13 4.11
CA ASN A 400 -8.53 -9.61 3.04
C ASN A 400 -7.81 -10.59 2.08
N GLY A 401 -7.06 -11.53 2.65
CA GLY A 401 -6.32 -12.55 1.92
C GLY A 401 -5.05 -12.08 1.22
N GLY A 402 -4.57 -10.87 1.51
CA GLY A 402 -3.42 -10.35 0.81
C GLY A 402 -3.72 -10.02 -0.66
N CYS A 403 -4.99 -9.78 -1.00
CA CYS A 403 -5.44 -9.75 -2.38
C CYS A 403 -5.18 -8.40 -3.08
N GLY A 404 -4.70 -7.40 -2.33
CA GLY A 404 -4.36 -6.06 -2.83
C GLY A 404 -5.51 -5.06 -2.86
N TYR A 405 -6.73 -5.50 -2.51
CA TYR A 405 -7.93 -4.68 -2.37
C TYR A 405 -8.47 -4.82 -0.94
N VAL A 406 -8.61 -3.68 -0.24
CA VAL A 406 -9.16 -3.63 1.12
C VAL A 406 -10.34 -2.66 1.12
N LEU A 407 -11.53 -3.15 1.46
CA LEU A 407 -12.74 -2.34 1.50
C LEU A 407 -12.57 -1.19 2.49
N LYS A 408 -12.94 0.02 2.07
CA LYS A 408 -12.91 1.19 2.93
C LYS A 408 -13.93 1.04 4.04
N PRO A 409 -13.71 1.70 5.19
CA PRO A 409 -14.74 1.79 6.21
C PRO A 409 -15.94 2.61 5.74
N VAL A 410 -17.12 2.29 6.30
CA VAL A 410 -18.40 2.96 5.98
C VAL A 410 -18.30 4.48 6.09
N VAL A 411 -17.53 4.98 7.06
CA VAL A 411 -17.33 6.43 7.26
C VAL A 411 -16.68 7.14 6.06
N LEU A 412 -15.96 6.40 5.20
CA LEU A 412 -15.36 6.91 3.96
C LEU A 412 -16.18 6.59 2.71
N MET A 413 -17.24 5.78 2.83
CA MET A 413 -18.10 5.38 1.71
C MET A 413 -19.46 6.08 1.74
N SER A 414 -19.97 6.40 2.94
CA SER A 414 -21.29 7.00 3.13
C SER A 414 -21.35 8.45 2.65
N SER A 415 -22.30 8.74 1.77
CA SER A 415 -22.69 10.12 1.43
C SER A 415 -23.47 10.81 2.55
N GLN A 416 -24.01 10.02 3.50
CA GLN A 416 -24.71 10.52 4.67
C GLN A 416 -23.70 10.83 5.78
N GLY A 417 -23.24 12.08 5.82
CA GLY A 417 -22.34 12.59 6.85
C GLY A 417 -21.08 13.22 6.28
N CYS A 418 -20.72 14.39 6.80
CA CYS A 418 -19.50 15.09 6.42
C CYS A 418 -18.35 14.60 7.32
N PHE A 419 -17.80 13.41 7.03
CA PHE A 419 -16.62 12.92 7.75
C PHE A 419 -15.42 13.81 7.43
N ASP A 420 -14.84 14.42 8.46
CA ASP A 420 -13.59 15.14 8.39
C ASP A 420 -12.59 14.45 9.35
N PRO A 421 -11.51 13.83 8.85
CA PRO A 421 -10.56 13.12 9.70
C PRO A 421 -9.86 14.03 10.72
N ARG A 422 -9.94 15.36 10.58
CA ARG A 422 -9.32 16.31 11.52
C ARG A 422 -10.28 16.82 12.59
N ARG A 423 -11.59 16.64 12.40
CA ARG A 423 -12.57 17.01 13.41
C ARG A 423 -12.72 15.88 14.42
N SER A 424 -12.88 16.26 15.69
CA SER A 424 -13.19 15.30 16.74
C SER A 424 -14.50 14.59 16.41
N GLN A 425 -14.45 13.26 16.36
CA GLN A 425 -15.59 12.39 16.10
C GLN A 425 -16.48 12.28 17.35
N ARG A 426 -17.10 13.40 17.77
CA ARG A 426 -17.87 13.49 19.03
C ARG A 426 -19.08 12.55 19.09
N ARG A 427 -19.55 12.05 17.94
CA ARG A 427 -20.73 11.17 17.85
C ARG A 427 -20.40 9.67 17.97
N VAL A 428 -19.12 9.29 17.92
CA VAL A 428 -18.70 7.89 17.97
C VAL A 428 -18.14 7.58 19.36
N ARG A 429 -18.64 6.53 20.00
CA ARG A 429 -18.09 6.06 21.27
C ARG A 429 -16.73 5.42 21.00
N PRO A 430 -15.64 5.94 21.60
CA PRO A 430 -14.30 5.44 21.34
C PRO A 430 -14.12 4.02 21.90
N VAL A 431 -13.32 3.23 21.20
CA VAL A 431 -12.82 1.94 21.63
C VAL A 431 -11.57 2.17 22.50
N HIS A 432 -11.47 1.41 23.59
CA HIS A 432 -10.30 1.41 24.46
C HIS A 432 -9.52 0.11 24.23
N LEU A 433 -8.30 0.23 23.72
CA LEU A 433 -7.36 -0.88 23.60
C LEU A 433 -6.48 -0.89 24.86
N LEU A 434 -6.70 -1.91 25.69
CA LEU A 434 -5.82 -2.32 26.77
C LEU A 434 -4.84 -3.32 26.17
N LEU A 435 -3.58 -2.94 26.01
CA LEU A 435 -2.54 -3.80 25.46
C LEU A 435 -1.48 -4.05 26.53
N LYS A 436 -1.09 -5.31 26.72
CA LYS A 436 0.05 -5.66 27.55
C LYS A 436 1.17 -6.23 26.69
N VAL A 437 2.33 -5.59 26.68
CA VAL A 437 3.54 -6.14 26.06
C VAL A 437 4.31 -6.90 27.13
N ILE A 438 4.24 -8.23 27.07
CA ILE A 438 4.69 -9.10 28.16
C ILE A 438 6.17 -9.43 28.00
N SER A 439 6.54 -10.07 26.89
CA SER A 439 7.89 -10.58 26.66
C SER A 439 8.23 -10.61 25.18
N GLY A 440 9.51 -10.85 24.88
CA GLY A 440 10.02 -11.16 23.55
C GLY A 440 10.74 -12.49 23.56
N SER A 441 10.87 -13.11 22.40
CA SER A 441 11.61 -14.36 22.22
C SER A 441 12.53 -14.24 21.00
N ASN A 442 13.74 -14.78 21.11
CA ASN A 442 14.67 -14.98 19.99
C ASN A 442 14.95 -13.73 19.15
N LEU A 443 15.10 -12.56 19.78
CA LEU A 443 15.38 -11.33 19.03
C LEU A 443 16.75 -11.43 18.33
N PRO A 444 16.84 -11.04 17.04
CA PRO A 444 18.06 -11.22 16.26
C PRO A 444 19.19 -10.33 16.78
N ILE A 445 20.33 -10.93 17.09
CA ILE A 445 21.53 -10.19 17.48
C ILE A 445 22.06 -9.42 16.26
N LEU A 446 22.18 -8.11 16.40
CA LEU A 446 22.73 -7.24 15.36
C LEU A 446 24.24 -7.50 15.17
N LYS A 447 24.82 -6.94 14.09
CA LYS A 447 26.20 -7.20 13.61
C LYS A 447 27.31 -7.05 14.68
N SER A 448 27.05 -6.38 15.81
CA SER A 448 28.00 -6.14 16.89
C SER A 448 28.28 -7.36 17.80
N ARG A 449 27.58 -8.50 17.63
CA ARG A 449 27.67 -9.71 18.49
C ARG A 449 27.40 -9.46 19.99
N LYS A 450 26.92 -8.27 20.37
CA LYS A 450 26.51 -7.96 21.74
C LYS A 450 25.04 -8.33 21.93
N SER A 451 24.70 -8.77 23.14
CA SER A 451 23.30 -8.88 23.53
C SER A 451 22.62 -7.52 23.41
N LEU A 452 21.36 -7.52 23.00
CA LEU A 452 20.59 -6.29 22.78
C LEU A 452 20.15 -5.71 24.13
N ASP A 453 19.90 -4.41 24.12
CA ASP A 453 19.14 -3.70 25.14
C ASP A 453 17.73 -3.39 24.59
N PRO A 454 16.83 -4.39 24.46
CA PRO A 454 15.61 -4.19 23.70
C PRO A 454 14.51 -3.45 24.47
N PHE A 455 13.75 -2.66 23.71
CA PHE A 455 12.44 -2.13 24.11
C PHE A 455 11.46 -2.21 22.95
N VAL A 456 10.17 -2.22 23.25
CA VAL A 456 9.10 -2.27 22.25
C VAL A 456 8.40 -0.93 22.20
N LYS A 457 8.28 -0.38 21.00
CA LYS A 457 7.44 0.78 20.70
C LYS A 457 6.18 0.30 19.98
N VAL A 458 5.03 0.61 20.55
CA VAL A 458 3.72 0.37 19.93
C VAL A 458 3.18 1.69 19.39
N GLU A 459 2.83 1.70 18.12
CA GLU A 459 2.34 2.88 17.40
C GLU A 459 0.95 2.61 16.83
N ILE A 460 -0.01 3.49 17.13
CA ILE A 460 -1.31 3.54 16.47
C ILE A 460 -1.21 4.56 15.34
N HIS A 461 -1.51 4.13 14.11
CA HIS A 461 -1.53 4.96 12.92
C HIS A 461 -2.96 5.03 12.39
N GLY A 462 -3.58 6.20 12.45
CA GLY A 462 -4.97 6.39 12.03
C GLY A 462 -5.24 7.86 11.70
N ILE A 463 -6.44 8.34 11.99
CA ILE A 463 -6.71 9.77 12.00
C ILE A 463 -5.84 10.49 13.04
N PRO A 464 -5.58 11.80 12.90
CA PRO A 464 -4.72 12.54 13.83
C PRO A 464 -5.09 12.39 15.31
N SER A 465 -6.38 12.31 15.66
CA SER A 465 -6.81 12.16 17.05
C SER A 465 -6.55 10.78 17.66
N ASP A 466 -6.42 9.74 16.83
CA ASP A 466 -6.20 8.36 17.27
C ASP A 466 -4.70 7.99 17.20
N SER A 467 -3.93 8.73 16.40
CA SER A 467 -2.51 8.49 16.20
C SER A 467 -1.72 8.75 17.48
N SER A 468 -1.04 7.72 17.98
CA SER A 468 -0.36 7.76 19.28
C SER A 468 0.76 6.72 19.35
N LYS A 469 1.71 6.91 20.28
CA LYS A 469 2.86 6.01 20.45
C LYS A 469 3.17 5.85 21.92
N GLN A 470 3.42 4.61 22.35
CA GLN A 470 3.91 4.29 23.69
C GLN A 470 5.08 3.31 23.58
N SER A 471 5.96 3.32 24.57
CA SER A 471 7.15 2.44 24.62
C SER A 471 7.20 1.72 25.95
N THR A 472 7.70 0.49 25.94
CA THR A 472 8.10 -0.21 27.16
C THR A 472 9.37 0.42 27.75
N HIS A 473 9.71 0.01 28.97
CA HIS A 473 11.07 0.23 29.47
C HIS A 473 12.08 -0.63 28.67
N THR A 474 13.37 -0.31 28.79
CA THR A 474 14.46 -1.07 28.19
C THR A 474 14.90 -2.20 29.11
N VAL A 475 15.03 -3.41 28.56
CA VAL A 475 15.65 -4.55 29.25
C VAL A 475 17.10 -4.62 28.81
N LYS A 476 18.04 -4.76 29.75
CA LYS A 476 19.48 -4.74 29.42
C LYS A 476 20.01 -6.14 29.09
N ASN A 477 20.90 -6.22 28.10
CA ASN A 477 21.69 -7.37 27.70
C ASN A 477 20.87 -8.67 27.56
N ASN A 478 19.67 -8.60 26.99
CA ASN A 478 18.80 -9.77 26.85
C ASN A 478 18.06 -9.80 25.51
N SER A 479 18.67 -10.45 24.51
CA SER A 479 18.02 -10.72 23.22
C SER A 479 17.15 -11.99 23.22
N LEU A 480 17.44 -12.96 24.09
CA LEU A 480 16.84 -14.30 24.01
C LEU A 480 15.41 -14.33 24.56
N SER A 481 15.20 -13.70 25.71
CA SER A 481 13.90 -13.72 26.41
C SER A 481 13.71 -12.46 27.27
N PRO A 482 13.69 -11.25 26.69
CA PRO A 482 13.37 -10.04 27.44
C PRO A 482 11.93 -10.09 27.97
N HIS A 483 11.73 -9.54 29.18
CA HIS A 483 10.43 -9.48 29.83
C HIS A 483 10.16 -8.05 30.28
N TRP A 484 9.07 -7.47 29.78
CA TRP A 484 8.70 -6.06 30.00
C TRP A 484 7.45 -5.89 30.87
N ASP A 485 6.48 -6.79 30.77
CA ASP A 485 5.20 -6.74 31.49
C ASP A 485 4.50 -5.36 31.45
N ALA A 486 4.63 -4.64 30.33
CA ALA A 486 4.25 -3.23 30.23
C ALA A 486 2.80 -3.06 29.76
N HIS A 487 2.02 -2.31 30.54
CA HIS A 487 0.63 -1.97 30.20
C HIS A 487 0.56 -0.67 29.39
N MET A 488 -0.21 -0.71 28.31
CA MET A 488 -0.45 0.43 27.41
C MET A 488 -1.94 0.61 27.19
N ASN A 489 -2.36 1.87 27.15
CA ASN A 489 -3.76 2.24 26.96
C ASN A 489 -3.89 3.17 25.76
N PHE A 490 -4.70 2.77 24.78
CA PHE A 490 -5.00 3.58 23.60
C PHE A 490 -6.50 3.83 23.49
N LYS A 491 -6.86 5.09 23.23
CA LYS A 491 -8.23 5.51 22.99
C LYS A 491 -8.38 5.78 21.50
N ILE A 492 -9.24 5.02 20.83
CA ILE A 492 -9.35 5.00 19.37
C ILE A 492 -10.80 5.28 18.98
N SER A 493 -11.00 6.34 18.19
CA SER A 493 -12.33 6.82 17.81
C SER A 493 -12.81 6.18 16.51
N THR A 494 -11.91 5.88 15.58
CA THR A 494 -12.21 5.30 14.25
C THR A 494 -11.34 4.05 14.02
N PRO A 495 -11.57 2.95 14.79
CA PRO A 495 -10.73 1.76 14.75
C PRO A 495 -10.54 1.17 13.36
N GLU A 496 -11.57 1.23 12.52
CA GLU A 496 -11.58 0.72 11.15
C GLU A 496 -10.63 1.43 10.18
N LEU A 497 -10.09 2.60 10.55
CA LEU A 497 -9.00 3.26 9.81
C LEU A 497 -7.61 2.97 10.36
N CYS A 498 -7.51 2.44 11.58
CA CYS A 498 -6.26 2.33 12.31
C CYS A 498 -5.43 1.10 11.94
N LEU A 499 -4.12 1.30 11.89
CA LEU A 499 -3.10 0.25 11.91
C LEU A 499 -2.39 0.28 13.25
N ILE A 500 -2.01 -0.90 13.75
CA ILE A 500 -1.16 -1.05 14.93
C ILE A 500 0.20 -1.54 14.44
N ARG A 501 1.27 -0.89 14.89
CA ARG A 501 2.65 -1.27 14.57
C ARG A 501 3.44 -1.53 15.84
N PHE A 502 3.89 -2.77 16.01
CA PHE A 502 4.84 -3.21 17.02
C PHE A 502 6.25 -3.05 16.45
N CYS A 503 7.13 -2.33 17.15
CA CYS A 503 8.49 -2.05 16.68
C CYS A 503 9.49 -2.33 17.80
N VAL A 504 10.26 -3.41 17.65
CA VAL A 504 11.34 -3.76 18.56
C VAL A 504 12.58 -2.97 18.19
N ARG A 505 13.20 -2.34 19.18
CA ARG A 505 14.37 -1.50 19.01
C ARG A 505 15.43 -1.84 20.04
N ASP A 506 16.68 -1.65 19.65
CA ASP A 506 17.85 -1.81 20.51
C ASP A 506 18.32 -0.44 21.00
N GLN A 507 18.46 -0.26 22.30
CA GLN A 507 18.94 0.98 22.89
C GLN A 507 20.47 1.06 22.79
N THR A 508 21.00 1.80 21.82
CA THR A 508 22.45 1.86 21.55
C THR A 508 23.17 3.02 22.25
N GLY A 509 22.42 3.98 22.80
CA GLY A 509 22.95 5.15 23.51
C GLY A 509 21.85 5.84 24.31
N LEU A 510 22.08 7.04 24.83
CA LEU A 510 21.07 7.73 25.65
C LEU A 510 19.82 8.15 24.83
N LEU A 511 20.04 8.61 23.60
CA LEU A 511 19.01 9.12 22.69
C LEU A 511 18.96 8.37 21.35
N SER A 512 19.86 7.42 21.14
CA SER A 512 19.94 6.61 19.92
C SER A 512 19.36 5.22 20.15
N SER A 513 18.66 4.72 19.14
CA SER A 513 18.21 3.34 19.11
C SER A 513 18.24 2.81 17.68
N GLU A 514 18.50 1.52 17.54
CA GLU A 514 18.50 0.82 16.27
C GLU A 514 17.23 0.00 16.10
N PHE A 515 16.86 -0.25 14.85
CA PHE A 515 15.71 -1.10 14.52
C PHE A 515 16.12 -2.57 14.59
N VAL A 516 15.32 -3.39 15.26
CA VAL A 516 15.53 -4.85 15.35
C VAL A 516 14.53 -5.58 14.47
N GLY A 517 13.23 -5.32 14.67
CA GLY A 517 12.15 -5.94 13.90
C GLY A 517 10.82 -5.25 14.13
N GLN A 518 9.84 -5.52 13.28
CA GLN A 518 8.50 -4.95 13.41
C GLN A 518 7.40 -5.90 12.97
N TYR A 519 6.17 -5.58 13.36
CA TYR A 519 4.97 -6.12 12.77
C TYR A 519 3.89 -5.06 12.74
N THR A 520 3.20 -4.94 11.61
CA THR A 520 2.08 -4.02 11.45
C THR A 520 0.86 -4.79 11.00
N LEU A 521 -0.33 -4.45 11.53
CA LEU A 521 -1.61 -5.03 11.12
C LEU A 521 -2.77 -4.03 11.27
N PRO A 522 -3.91 -4.23 10.58
CA PRO A 522 -5.13 -3.46 10.82
C PRO A 522 -5.67 -3.74 12.22
N PHE A 523 -6.19 -2.70 12.86
CA PHE A 523 -6.85 -2.83 14.16
C PHE A 523 -8.01 -3.83 14.11
N THR A 524 -8.74 -3.87 13.00
CA THR A 524 -9.86 -4.81 12.77
C THR A 524 -9.43 -6.27 12.62
N SER A 525 -8.15 -6.53 12.37
CA SER A 525 -7.57 -7.88 12.30
C SER A 525 -6.82 -8.26 13.58
N LEU A 526 -6.86 -7.42 14.63
CA LEU A 526 -6.25 -7.71 15.92
C LEU A 526 -7.09 -8.70 16.73
N MET A 527 -6.50 -9.84 17.09
CA MET A 527 -7.10 -10.81 18.01
C MET A 527 -6.92 -10.37 19.47
N LYS A 528 -7.90 -10.68 20.32
CA LYS A 528 -7.85 -10.42 21.77
C LYS A 528 -7.18 -11.56 22.53
N GLY A 529 -6.73 -11.29 23.75
CA GLY A 529 -6.18 -12.31 24.65
C GLY A 529 -4.71 -12.56 24.43
N TYR A 530 -4.17 -13.64 24.98
CA TYR A 530 -2.75 -13.94 24.88
C TYR A 530 -2.35 -14.37 23.47
N ARG A 531 -1.64 -13.49 22.76
CA ARG A 531 -1.23 -13.71 21.37
C ARG A 531 0.27 -13.53 21.20
N TRP A 532 0.84 -14.17 20.19
CA TRP A 532 2.19 -13.91 19.76
C TRP A 532 2.21 -13.03 18.50
N VAL A 533 3.23 -12.18 18.38
CA VAL A 533 3.44 -11.24 17.29
C VAL A 533 4.69 -11.67 16.52
N PRO A 534 4.58 -12.13 15.26
CA PRO A 534 5.75 -12.42 14.43
C PRO A 534 6.56 -11.16 14.18
N LEU A 535 7.88 -11.23 14.11
CA LEU A 535 8.71 -10.08 13.75
C LEU A 535 9.24 -10.19 12.32
N TRP A 536 9.33 -9.04 11.66
CA TRP A 536 9.87 -8.89 10.31
C TRP A 536 11.08 -7.97 10.33
N SER A 537 12.05 -8.28 9.48
CA SER A 537 13.27 -7.50 9.31
C SER A 537 12.99 -6.19 8.57
N ARG A 538 14.01 -5.33 8.49
CA ARG A 538 13.95 -4.12 7.68
C ARG A 538 13.71 -4.43 6.21
N ASP A 539 14.19 -5.57 5.75
CA ASP A 539 14.08 -5.99 4.35
C ASP A 539 12.76 -6.72 4.07
N GLY A 540 11.81 -6.70 5.02
CA GLY A 540 10.52 -7.36 4.87
C GLY A 540 10.61 -8.88 4.85
N CYS A 541 11.66 -9.45 5.45
CA CYS A 541 11.81 -10.90 5.62
C CYS A 541 11.31 -11.32 7.01
N SER A 542 10.75 -12.52 7.12
CA SER A 542 10.42 -13.12 8.42
C SER A 542 11.67 -13.25 9.29
N LEU A 543 11.56 -12.91 10.57
CA LEU A 543 12.60 -13.13 11.58
C LEU A 543 12.32 -14.36 12.45
N ASP A 544 11.41 -15.25 12.03
CA ASP A 544 11.09 -16.49 12.73
C ASP A 544 12.35 -17.22 13.24
N PRO A 545 12.43 -17.61 14.54
CA PRO A 545 11.37 -17.62 15.55
C PRO A 545 11.22 -16.33 16.39
N ALA A 546 11.78 -15.19 15.96
CA ALA A 546 11.69 -13.94 16.71
C ALA A 546 10.24 -13.44 16.82
N SER A 547 9.78 -13.21 18.05
CA SER A 547 8.39 -12.82 18.31
C SER A 547 8.23 -12.00 19.59
N LEU A 548 7.08 -11.35 19.73
CA LEU A 548 6.60 -10.78 21.00
C LEU A 548 5.45 -11.61 21.55
N PHE A 549 5.27 -11.63 22.86
CA PHE A 549 4.08 -12.15 23.53
C PHE A 549 3.29 -11.00 24.16
N VAL A 550 2.00 -10.91 23.83
CA VAL A 550 1.13 -9.80 24.20
C VAL A 550 -0.23 -10.29 24.72
N PHE A 551 -0.97 -9.42 25.40
CA PHE A 551 -2.37 -9.62 25.80
C PHE A 551 -3.25 -8.44 25.38
#